data_AF-A0A6G0EHH0-F1
#
_entry.id   AF-A0A6G0EHH0-F1
#
_cell.length_a   1.000
_cell.length_b   1.000
_cell.length_c   1.000
_cell.angle_alpha   90.00
_cell.angle_beta   90.00
_cell.angle_gamma   90.00
#
_symmetry.space_group_name_H-M   'P 1'
#
loop_
_entity.id
_entity.type
_entity.pdbx_description
1 polymer ?
#
loop_
_entity_poly.entity_id
_entity_poly.type
_entity_poly.pdbx_seq_one_letter_code
_entity_poly.pdbx_strand_id
1 'polypeptide(L)'
;MGKSANTDNRAVDFSTVSKRRSILDVLTTETYSKAELVELLSVSRSTIDRGIEELTDLGLVEHVSGEFVATNTGVVALQTHDEALDTFSNVLAADAVLARLPNGFDVPTSLFRDAIVCDRDPAALENQVEAVLDDVTAIDGFNGPFRYSLDPDTRETLVSLGEHARFVVSEESLSWLSSQYGTALDAVNDAGVRIFSVADAPPYGVFVAERTDNASVTLVVYNHTGGVEAVLVSYDAQAVEWACGLVSEHAETGTPYRGPDGDDYL
;
A
#
# COMPACT_ATOMS: atom_id res chain seq x y z
N MET A 1 2.27 -30.27 -24.44
CA MET A 1 2.12 -31.00 -23.15
C MET A 1 3.36 -30.73 -22.32
N GLY A 2 3.22 -30.08 -21.15
CA GLY A 2 4.38 -29.69 -20.32
C GLY A 2 4.10 -28.62 -19.23
N LYS A 3 2.93 -27.96 -19.22
CA LYS A 3 2.62 -26.90 -18.25
C LYS A 3 1.94 -27.37 -16.94
N SER A 4 1.55 -28.64 -16.82
CA SER A 4 0.68 -29.08 -15.71
C SER A 4 1.41 -29.59 -14.46
N ALA A 5 2.60 -30.17 -14.60
CA ALA A 5 3.33 -30.74 -13.45
C ALA A 5 4.03 -29.69 -12.58
N ASN A 6 4.42 -28.55 -13.17
CA ASN A 6 5.20 -27.51 -12.50
C ASN A 6 4.34 -26.56 -11.63
N THR A 7 3.03 -26.49 -11.85
CA THR A 7 2.12 -25.67 -11.04
C THR A 7 1.66 -26.41 -9.79
N ASP A 8 1.48 -27.73 -9.89
CA ASP A 8 1.09 -28.60 -8.77
C ASP A 8 2.19 -28.69 -7.72
N ASN A 9 3.46 -28.80 -8.15
CA ASN A 9 4.59 -28.85 -7.24
C ASN A 9 4.77 -27.53 -6.47
N ARG A 10 4.58 -26.36 -7.10
CA ARG A 10 4.70 -25.07 -6.41
C ARG A 10 3.71 -24.89 -5.27
N ALA A 11 2.45 -25.32 -5.48
CA ALA A 11 1.43 -25.26 -4.44
C ALA A 11 1.76 -26.21 -3.28
N VAL A 12 2.31 -27.39 -3.61
CA VAL A 12 2.79 -28.36 -2.61
C VAL A 12 3.99 -27.81 -1.84
N ASP A 13 4.98 -27.22 -2.52
CA ASP A 13 6.19 -26.66 -1.91
C ASP A 13 5.85 -25.50 -0.96
N PHE A 14 5.00 -24.56 -1.41
CA PHE A 14 4.49 -23.46 -0.57
C PHE A 14 3.69 -23.98 0.63
N SER A 15 2.84 -24.99 0.42
CA SER A 15 2.09 -25.63 1.51
C SER A 15 3.01 -26.34 2.51
N THR A 16 4.12 -26.91 2.05
CA THR A 16 5.12 -27.54 2.93
C THR A 16 5.81 -26.50 3.80
N VAL A 17 6.26 -25.37 3.23
CA VAL A 17 6.80 -24.25 4.02
C VAL A 17 5.78 -23.80 5.07
N SER A 18 4.51 -23.63 4.69
CA SER A 18 3.44 -23.27 5.62
C SER A 18 3.28 -24.28 6.77
N LYS A 19 3.20 -25.58 6.46
CA LYS A 19 3.05 -26.66 7.45
C LYS A 19 4.26 -26.81 8.37
N ARG A 20 5.46 -26.46 7.87
CA ARG A 20 6.75 -26.65 8.56
C ARG A 20 7.37 -25.35 9.04
N ARG A 21 6.61 -24.25 8.99
CA ARG A 21 7.06 -22.91 9.34
C ARG A 21 7.79 -22.88 10.67
N SER A 22 7.21 -23.44 11.74
CA SER A 22 7.83 -23.42 13.07
C SER A 22 9.16 -24.15 13.19
N ILE A 23 9.38 -25.20 12.40
CA ILE A 23 10.66 -25.92 12.35
C ILE A 23 11.68 -25.10 11.55
N LEU A 24 11.27 -24.59 10.38
CA LEU A 24 12.13 -23.80 9.52
C LEU A 24 12.57 -22.49 10.20
N ASP A 25 11.64 -21.82 10.89
CA ASP A 25 11.85 -20.57 11.63
C ASP A 25 12.97 -20.67 12.66
N VAL A 26 12.91 -21.64 13.57
CA VAL A 26 13.97 -21.82 14.58
C VAL A 26 15.32 -22.16 13.94
N LEU A 27 15.32 -22.91 12.85
CA LEU A 27 16.53 -23.30 12.11
C LEU A 27 17.13 -22.16 11.27
N THR A 28 16.39 -21.06 11.05
CA THR A 28 16.96 -19.85 10.40
C THR A 28 17.88 -19.07 11.33
N THR A 29 17.76 -19.29 12.65
CA THR A 29 18.48 -18.51 13.66
C THR A 29 19.65 -19.31 14.25
N GLU A 30 19.46 -20.59 14.55
CA GLU A 30 20.42 -21.45 15.25
C GLU A 30 20.39 -22.88 14.68
N THR A 31 21.35 -23.71 15.10
CA THR A 31 21.41 -25.14 14.75
C THR A 31 20.80 -26.00 15.86
N TYR A 32 20.09 -27.08 15.47
CA TYR A 32 19.46 -27.99 16.44
C TYR A 32 19.47 -29.45 15.96
N SER A 33 19.68 -30.38 16.88
CA SER A 33 19.36 -31.79 16.67
C SER A 33 17.85 -32.02 16.67
N LYS A 34 17.41 -33.15 16.12
CA LYS A 34 15.98 -33.54 16.16
C LYS A 34 15.43 -33.69 17.57
N ALA A 35 16.26 -34.08 18.54
CA ALA A 35 15.84 -34.21 19.94
C ALA A 35 15.58 -32.83 20.56
N GLU A 36 16.48 -31.87 20.32
CA GLU A 36 16.31 -30.49 20.78
C GLU A 36 15.09 -29.83 20.13
N LEU A 37 14.82 -30.07 18.84
CA LEU A 37 13.61 -29.57 18.17
C LEU A 37 12.32 -30.15 18.77
N VAL A 38 12.31 -31.41 19.20
CA VAL A 38 11.15 -32.02 19.90
C VAL A 38 10.89 -31.29 21.21
N GLU A 39 11.94 -30.99 21.97
CA GLU A 39 11.84 -30.29 23.25
C GLU A 39 11.42 -28.82 23.04
N LEU A 40 12.11 -28.11 22.16
CA LEU A 40 11.91 -26.68 21.88
C LEU A 40 10.49 -26.39 21.37
N LEU A 41 10.00 -27.18 20.41
CA LEU A 41 8.70 -26.96 19.78
C LEU A 41 7.57 -27.72 20.50
N SER A 42 7.89 -28.56 21.48
CA SER A 42 6.92 -29.38 22.22
C SER A 42 6.01 -30.22 21.32
N VAL A 43 6.56 -30.77 20.23
CA VAL A 43 5.84 -31.62 19.27
C VAL A 43 6.38 -33.05 19.24
N SER A 44 5.60 -33.98 18.69
CA SER A 44 6.01 -35.38 18.64
C SER A 44 7.26 -35.60 17.78
N ARG A 45 8.05 -36.63 18.13
CA ARG A 45 9.22 -37.03 17.35
C ARG A 45 8.89 -37.33 15.89
N SER A 46 7.77 -38.00 15.59
CA SER A 46 7.35 -38.28 14.21
C SER A 46 7.00 -37.00 13.44
N THR A 47 6.53 -35.95 14.12
CA THR A 47 6.32 -34.62 13.51
C THR A 47 7.63 -33.98 13.10
N ILE A 48 8.65 -34.00 13.98
CA ILE A 48 9.99 -33.46 13.66
C ILE A 48 10.67 -34.29 12.58
N ASP A 49 10.65 -35.62 12.69
CA ASP A 49 11.28 -36.51 11.71
C ASP A 49 10.74 -36.23 10.31
N ARG A 50 9.41 -36.23 10.14
CA ARG A 50 8.76 -35.94 8.87
C ARG A 50 8.99 -34.50 8.40
N GLY A 51 8.98 -33.53 9.32
CA GLY A 51 9.19 -32.13 8.96
C GLY A 51 10.60 -31.86 8.45
N ILE A 52 11.62 -32.42 9.09
CA ILE A 52 13.01 -32.32 8.66
C ILE A 52 13.23 -33.04 7.33
N GLU A 53 12.65 -34.22 7.14
CA GLU A 53 12.72 -34.94 5.86
C GLU A 53 12.10 -34.11 4.73
N GLU A 54 10.88 -33.62 4.88
CA GLU A 54 10.20 -32.79 3.88
C GLU A 54 10.97 -31.48 3.57
N LEU A 55 11.56 -30.82 4.58
CA LEU A 55 12.37 -29.61 4.38
C LEU A 55 13.73 -29.91 3.73
N THR A 56 14.35 -31.04 4.04
CA THR A 56 15.62 -31.48 3.45
C THR A 56 15.42 -31.88 1.98
N ASP A 57 14.32 -32.57 1.68
CA ASP A 57 13.95 -32.96 0.31
C ASP A 57 13.74 -31.74 -0.60
N LEU A 58 13.25 -30.64 -0.03
CA LEU A 58 13.13 -29.33 -0.71
C LEU A 58 14.44 -28.51 -0.72
N GLY A 59 15.51 -29.00 -0.07
CA GLY A 59 16.79 -28.29 0.06
C GLY A 59 16.73 -27.04 0.94
N LEU A 60 15.70 -26.91 1.78
CA LEU A 60 15.50 -25.76 2.67
C LEU A 60 16.26 -25.92 3.99
N VAL A 61 16.59 -27.16 4.36
CA VAL A 61 17.34 -27.51 5.56
C VAL A 61 18.48 -28.45 5.16
N GLU A 62 19.62 -28.31 5.83
CA GLU A 62 20.75 -29.22 5.68
C GLU A 62 21.24 -29.74 7.03
N HIS A 63 21.96 -30.86 6.98
CA HIS A 63 22.51 -31.51 8.17
C HIS A 63 24.00 -31.21 8.31
N VAL A 64 24.39 -30.59 9.42
CA VAL A 64 25.77 -30.16 9.71
C VAL A 64 26.16 -30.68 11.10
N SER A 65 27.24 -31.48 11.16
CA SER A 65 27.85 -31.93 12.41
C SER A 65 26.92 -32.63 13.43
N GLY A 66 25.84 -33.27 12.98
CA GLY A 66 24.88 -33.96 13.86
C GLY A 66 23.61 -33.16 14.16
N GLU A 67 23.55 -31.92 13.65
CA GLU A 67 22.45 -30.99 13.82
C GLU A 67 21.90 -30.57 12.46
N PHE A 68 20.79 -29.83 12.47
CA PHE A 68 20.15 -29.27 11.30
C PHE A 68 20.22 -27.75 11.35
N VAL A 69 20.26 -27.13 10.17
CA VAL A 69 20.25 -25.67 9.98
C VAL A 69 19.49 -25.33 8.70
N ALA A 70 18.84 -24.16 8.64
CA ALA A 70 18.25 -23.70 7.39
C ALA A 70 19.35 -23.35 6.38
N THR A 71 19.15 -23.73 5.13
CA THR A 71 19.98 -23.25 4.03
C THR A 71 19.60 -21.80 3.70
N ASN A 72 20.42 -21.11 2.90
CA ASN A 72 20.04 -19.79 2.37
C ASN A 72 18.70 -19.85 1.60
N THR A 73 18.45 -20.95 0.88
CA THR A 73 17.17 -21.18 0.20
C THR A 73 16.03 -21.32 1.20
N GLY A 74 16.24 -22.01 2.32
CA GLY A 74 15.28 -22.11 3.42
C GLY A 74 14.91 -20.77 4.04
N VAL A 75 15.91 -19.94 4.33
CA VAL A 75 15.71 -18.60 4.89
C VAL A 75 14.87 -17.74 3.94
N VAL A 76 15.26 -17.64 2.67
CA VAL A 76 14.53 -16.84 1.67
C VAL A 76 13.13 -17.42 1.41
N ALA A 77 12.96 -18.74 1.41
CA ALA A 77 11.65 -19.38 1.24
C ALA A 77 10.70 -19.06 2.39
N LEU A 78 11.19 -19.05 3.64
CA LEU A 78 10.40 -18.67 4.81
C LEU A 78 9.98 -17.19 4.73
N GLN A 79 10.92 -16.29 4.45
CA GLN A 79 10.64 -14.86 4.28
C GLN A 79 9.60 -14.61 3.18
N THR A 80 9.79 -15.22 2.01
CA THR A 80 8.86 -15.10 0.88
C THR A 80 7.47 -15.65 1.23
N HIS A 81 7.41 -16.74 1.99
CA HIS A 81 6.14 -17.32 2.43
C HIS A 81 5.40 -16.38 3.39
N ASP A 82 6.11 -15.83 4.38
CA ASP A 82 5.52 -14.94 5.37
C ASP A 82 5.06 -13.62 4.73
N GLU A 83 5.89 -13.02 3.87
CA GLU A 83 5.50 -11.84 3.07
C GLU A 83 4.25 -12.11 2.23
N ALA A 84 4.11 -13.30 1.64
CA ALA A 84 2.93 -13.65 0.85
C ALA A 84 1.67 -13.79 1.72
N LEU A 85 1.78 -14.33 2.94
CA LEU A 85 0.67 -14.41 3.87
C LEU A 85 0.25 -13.03 4.41
N ASP A 86 1.22 -12.18 4.74
CA ASP A 86 0.97 -10.82 5.21
C ASP A 86 0.33 -9.98 4.10
N THR A 87 0.88 -10.03 2.89
CA THR A 87 0.30 -9.38 1.70
C THR A 87 -1.14 -9.84 1.47
N PHE A 88 -1.40 -11.15 1.51
CA PHE A 88 -2.76 -11.66 1.30
C PHE A 88 -3.72 -11.22 2.42
N SER A 89 -3.26 -11.20 3.67
CA SER A 89 -4.03 -10.70 4.81
C SER A 89 -4.40 -9.23 4.63
N ASN A 90 -3.46 -8.41 4.13
CA ASN A 90 -3.68 -7.01 3.81
C ASN A 90 -4.68 -6.82 2.66
N VAL A 91 -4.66 -7.67 1.62
CA VAL A 91 -5.71 -7.66 0.58
C VAL A 91 -7.08 -7.88 1.19
N LEU A 92 -7.22 -8.87 2.09
CA LEU A 92 -8.50 -9.16 2.74
C LEU A 92 -8.94 -8.03 3.68
N ALA A 93 -8.01 -7.39 4.39
CA ALA A 93 -8.30 -6.23 5.22
C ALA A 93 -8.78 -5.03 4.38
N ALA A 94 -8.23 -4.87 3.17
CA ALA A 94 -8.57 -3.80 2.24
C ALA A 94 -9.93 -3.96 1.53
N ASP A 95 -10.76 -4.95 1.88
CA ASP A 95 -12.06 -5.20 1.24
C ASP A 95 -12.94 -3.94 1.16
N ALA A 96 -13.00 -3.14 2.23
CA ALA A 96 -13.78 -1.90 2.27
C ALA A 96 -13.32 -0.87 1.22
N VAL A 97 -12.01 -0.82 0.95
CA VAL A 97 -11.42 0.03 -0.08
C VAL A 97 -11.69 -0.55 -1.46
N LEU A 98 -11.36 -1.83 -1.67
CA LEU A 98 -11.44 -2.50 -2.96
C LEU A 98 -12.88 -2.61 -3.49
N ALA A 99 -13.86 -2.80 -2.61
CA ALA A 99 -15.26 -2.86 -2.98
C ALA A 99 -15.82 -1.54 -3.56
N ARG A 100 -15.11 -0.42 -3.41
CA ARG A 100 -15.49 0.90 -3.94
C ARG A 100 -14.75 1.30 -5.20
N LEU A 101 -13.74 0.52 -5.62
CA LEU A 101 -13.03 0.77 -6.86
C LEU A 101 -13.86 0.33 -8.08
N PRO A 102 -13.72 0.99 -9.22
CA PRO A 102 -14.34 0.56 -10.47
C PRO A 102 -13.93 -0.87 -10.84
N ASN A 103 -14.87 -1.62 -11.43
CA ASN A 103 -14.58 -2.96 -11.93
C ASN A 103 -13.44 -2.92 -12.96
N GLY A 104 -12.43 -3.77 -12.77
CA GLY A 104 -11.27 -3.85 -13.67
C GLY A 104 -10.23 -2.74 -13.45
N PHE A 105 -10.35 -1.96 -12.36
CA PHE A 105 -9.28 -1.06 -11.94
C PHE A 105 -8.03 -1.87 -11.57
N ASP A 106 -6.91 -1.55 -12.21
CA ASP A 106 -5.65 -2.29 -12.08
C ASP A 106 -4.88 -1.81 -10.84
N VAL A 107 -5.09 -2.52 -9.73
CA VAL A 107 -4.40 -2.27 -8.47
C VAL A 107 -3.20 -3.22 -8.36
N PRO A 108 -1.96 -2.71 -8.23
CA PRO A 108 -0.79 -3.57 -8.17
C PRO A 108 -0.72 -4.30 -6.83
N THR A 109 -0.18 -5.52 -6.83
CA THR A 109 -0.02 -6.30 -5.59
C THR A 109 0.99 -5.69 -4.63
N SER A 110 1.92 -4.86 -5.12
CA SER A 110 2.86 -4.08 -4.30
C SER A 110 2.14 -3.20 -3.29
N LEU A 111 0.94 -2.69 -3.63
CA LEU A 111 0.14 -1.84 -2.75
C LEU A 111 -0.20 -2.52 -1.41
N PHE A 112 -0.17 -3.86 -1.34
CA PHE A 112 -0.57 -4.61 -0.16
C PHE A 112 0.59 -5.22 0.63
N ARG A 113 1.83 -5.10 0.15
CA ARG A 113 3.00 -5.73 0.80
C ARG A 113 3.24 -5.21 2.20
N ASP A 114 3.06 -3.91 2.38
CA ASP A 114 3.26 -3.18 3.64
C ASP A 114 2.04 -2.31 4.00
N ALA A 115 0.87 -2.67 3.46
CA ALA A 115 -0.33 -1.86 3.60
C ALA A 115 -0.76 -1.69 5.05
N ILE A 116 -1.05 -0.44 5.40
CA ILE A 116 -1.80 -0.07 6.60
C ILE A 116 -3.22 0.24 6.15
N VAL A 117 -4.17 -0.58 6.58
CA VAL A 117 -5.59 -0.42 6.24
C VAL A 117 -6.35 0.09 7.46
N CYS A 118 -7.02 1.22 7.31
CA CYS A 118 -7.94 1.76 8.29
C CYS A 118 -9.34 1.77 7.68
N ASP A 119 -10.30 1.16 8.37
CA ASP A 119 -11.73 1.25 8.05
C ASP A 119 -12.53 1.37 9.35
N ARG A 120 -13.77 1.86 9.26
CA ARG A 120 -14.81 1.85 10.32
C ARG A 120 -14.59 2.70 11.58
N ASP A 121 -13.35 3.08 11.90
CA ASP A 121 -13.03 4.00 13.00
C ASP A 121 -12.65 5.38 12.45
N PRO A 122 -13.54 6.39 12.58
CA PRO A 122 -13.27 7.75 12.10
C PRO A 122 -11.99 8.36 12.67
N ALA A 123 -11.68 8.12 13.94
CA ALA A 123 -10.48 8.69 14.56
C ALA A 123 -9.21 8.03 14.01
N ALA A 124 -9.24 6.71 13.76
CA ALA A 124 -8.12 6.03 13.14
C ALA A 124 -7.88 6.50 11.69
N LEU A 125 -8.97 6.71 10.93
CA LEU A 125 -8.90 7.25 9.56
C LEU A 125 -8.28 8.64 9.52
N GLU A 126 -8.76 9.54 10.37
CA GLU A 126 -8.28 10.92 10.48
C GLU A 126 -6.80 10.94 10.89
N ASN A 127 -6.44 10.24 11.98
CA ASN A 127 -5.05 10.13 12.43
C ASN A 127 -4.13 9.55 11.34
N GLN A 128 -4.61 8.58 10.55
CA GLN A 128 -3.81 7.97 9.49
C GLN A 128 -3.57 8.94 8.33
N VAL A 129 -4.56 9.74 7.95
CA VAL A 129 -4.41 10.78 6.93
C VAL A 129 -3.47 11.89 7.43
N GLU A 130 -3.66 12.37 8.67
CA GLU A 130 -2.77 13.35 9.29
C GLU A 130 -1.32 12.84 9.34
N ALA A 131 -1.11 11.60 9.79
CA ALA A 131 0.21 10.99 9.83
C ALA A 131 0.87 10.86 8.45
N VAL A 132 0.10 10.73 7.37
CA VAL A 132 0.64 10.73 6.00
C VAL A 132 1.09 12.13 5.57
N LEU A 133 0.37 13.16 6.00
CA LEU A 133 0.61 14.55 5.62
C LEU A 133 1.63 15.26 6.52
N ASP A 134 1.97 14.67 7.66
CA ASP A 134 2.97 15.20 8.58
C ASP A 134 4.37 15.28 7.93
N ASP A 135 5.06 16.41 8.10
CA ASP A 135 6.41 16.68 7.54
C ASP A 135 6.57 16.37 6.02
N VAL A 136 5.48 16.51 5.27
CA VAL A 136 5.46 16.27 3.82
C VAL A 136 6.22 17.37 3.05
N THR A 137 7.00 16.98 2.05
CA THR A 137 7.80 17.87 1.20
C THR A 137 7.23 18.03 -0.20
N ALA A 138 6.40 17.08 -0.65
CA ALA A 138 5.64 17.19 -1.89
C ALA A 138 4.37 16.33 -1.83
N ILE A 139 3.31 16.79 -2.50
CA ILE A 139 2.08 16.01 -2.64
C ILE A 139 1.65 15.99 -4.11
N ASP A 140 1.32 14.81 -4.61
CA ASP A 140 0.74 14.63 -5.93
C ASP A 140 -0.44 13.68 -5.87
N GLY A 141 -1.64 14.12 -6.25
CA GLY A 141 -2.81 13.26 -6.13
C GLY A 141 -3.97 13.62 -7.03
N PHE A 142 -4.96 12.74 -7.07
CA PHE A 142 -6.29 13.08 -7.56
C PHE A 142 -7.37 12.77 -6.52
N ASN A 143 -8.37 13.64 -6.45
CA ASN A 143 -9.38 13.77 -5.39
C ASN A 143 -8.81 13.91 -3.95
N GLY A 144 -7.51 13.67 -3.74
CA GLY A 144 -6.70 13.94 -2.54
C GLY A 144 -7.30 13.43 -1.24
N PRO A 145 -6.79 13.78 -0.07
CA PRO A 145 -7.56 13.61 1.16
C PRO A 145 -8.80 14.55 1.23
N PHE A 146 -8.97 15.45 0.24
CA PHE A 146 -9.66 16.72 0.39
C PHE A 146 -10.83 16.93 -0.58
N ARG A 147 -11.44 15.84 -1.08
CA ARG A 147 -12.45 15.87 -2.16
C ARG A 147 -13.51 16.98 -2.04
N TYR A 148 -13.91 17.32 -0.82
CA TYR A 148 -14.77 18.46 -0.48
C TYR A 148 -14.37 19.13 0.83
N SER A 149 -13.07 19.38 1.05
CA SER A 149 -12.58 20.13 2.22
C SER A 149 -11.35 20.95 1.86
N LEU A 150 -11.21 22.13 2.45
CA LEU A 150 -9.98 22.91 2.44
C LEU A 150 -9.90 23.63 3.79
N ASP A 151 -9.79 22.83 4.85
CA ASP A 151 -9.67 23.32 6.22
C ASP A 151 -8.38 24.13 6.43
N PRO A 152 -8.27 24.90 7.53
CA PRO A 152 -7.14 25.79 7.74
C PRO A 152 -5.76 25.11 7.72
N ASP A 153 -5.64 23.90 8.28
CA ASP A 153 -4.37 23.20 8.41
C ASP A 153 -3.95 22.62 7.06
N THR A 154 -4.90 22.01 6.34
CA THR A 154 -4.70 21.60 4.95
C THR A 154 -4.24 22.77 4.08
N ARG A 155 -4.91 23.92 4.18
CA ARG A 155 -4.56 25.12 3.41
C ARG A 155 -3.15 25.60 3.73
N GLU A 156 -2.77 25.63 5.01
CA GLU A 156 -1.42 26.04 5.42
C GLU A 156 -0.36 25.11 4.84
N THR A 157 -0.58 23.80 4.92
CA THR A 157 0.31 22.80 4.29
C THR A 157 0.42 23.02 2.79
N LEU A 158 -0.69 23.19 2.07
CA LEU A 158 -0.67 23.40 0.62
C LEU A 158 0.03 24.69 0.20
N VAL A 159 -0.21 25.79 0.92
CA VAL A 159 0.48 27.06 0.66
C VAL A 159 1.99 26.93 0.94
N SER A 160 2.38 26.17 1.96
CA SER A 160 3.79 25.90 2.28
C SER A 160 4.48 25.08 1.18
N LEU A 161 3.78 24.09 0.63
CA LEU A 161 4.30 23.24 -0.46
C LEU A 161 4.40 23.98 -1.80
N GLY A 162 3.43 24.85 -2.11
CA GLY A 162 3.41 25.62 -3.35
C GLY A 162 3.59 24.73 -4.60
N GLU A 163 4.64 24.99 -5.38
CA GLU A 163 4.95 24.26 -6.63
C GLU A 163 5.18 22.74 -6.43
N HIS A 164 5.49 22.32 -5.20
CA HIS A 164 5.66 20.92 -4.80
C HIS A 164 4.33 20.20 -4.55
N ALA A 165 3.19 20.87 -4.75
CA ALA A 165 1.87 20.27 -4.67
C ALA A 165 1.14 20.28 -6.02
N ARG A 166 0.54 19.14 -6.38
CA ARG A 166 -0.35 19.00 -7.53
C ARG A 166 -1.58 18.17 -7.18
N PHE A 167 -2.75 18.65 -7.60
CA PHE A 167 -4.01 17.92 -7.44
C PHE A 167 -4.85 17.93 -8.71
N VAL A 168 -5.43 16.78 -9.01
CA VAL A 168 -6.48 16.62 -10.02
C VAL A 168 -7.80 16.32 -9.32
N VAL A 169 -8.85 17.09 -9.53
CA VAL A 169 -10.15 16.89 -8.88
C VAL A 169 -11.24 16.71 -9.95
N SER A 170 -12.44 16.26 -9.56
CA SER A 170 -13.57 16.37 -10.48
C SER A 170 -13.95 17.84 -10.71
N GLU A 171 -14.55 18.14 -11.86
CA GLU A 171 -15.19 19.44 -12.09
C GLU A 171 -16.24 19.76 -11.02
N GLU A 172 -16.97 18.75 -10.55
CA GLU A 172 -17.94 18.87 -9.45
C GLU A 172 -17.26 19.30 -8.14
N SER A 173 -16.18 18.62 -7.75
CA SER A 173 -15.40 18.95 -6.56
C SER A 173 -14.78 20.34 -6.68
N LEU A 174 -14.24 20.70 -7.86
CA LEU A 174 -13.67 22.02 -8.08
C LEU A 174 -14.72 23.12 -7.98
N SER A 175 -15.90 22.92 -8.57
CA SER A 175 -17.03 23.85 -8.47
C SER A 175 -17.47 24.04 -7.02
N TRP A 176 -17.55 22.95 -6.26
CA TRP A 176 -17.89 23.00 -4.85
C TRP A 176 -16.82 23.73 -4.02
N LEU A 177 -15.53 23.40 -4.22
CA LEU A 177 -14.41 24.05 -3.54
C LEU A 177 -14.34 25.55 -3.85
N SER A 178 -14.54 25.94 -5.11
CA SER A 178 -14.59 27.34 -5.52
C SER A 178 -15.76 28.07 -4.85
N SER A 179 -16.92 27.42 -4.76
CA SER A 179 -18.11 28.02 -4.11
C SER A 179 -17.96 28.19 -2.60
N GLN A 180 -17.35 27.22 -1.91
CA GLN A 180 -17.25 27.24 -0.43
C GLN A 180 -15.96 27.92 0.07
N TYR A 181 -14.88 27.79 -0.68
CA TYR A 181 -13.52 28.15 -0.28
C TYR A 181 -12.79 28.99 -1.33
N GLY A 182 -13.48 29.69 -2.24
CA GLY A 182 -12.88 30.40 -3.37
C GLY A 182 -11.63 31.23 -3.03
N THR A 183 -11.68 32.09 -2.00
CA THR A 183 -10.50 32.87 -1.58
C THR A 183 -9.34 32.01 -1.10
N ALA A 184 -9.62 30.90 -0.42
CA ALA A 184 -8.59 29.97 0.04
C ALA A 184 -8.02 29.14 -1.13
N LEU A 185 -8.87 28.71 -2.06
CA LEU A 185 -8.49 27.99 -3.27
C LEU A 185 -7.59 28.86 -4.16
N ASP A 186 -7.93 30.14 -4.28
CA ASP A 186 -7.12 31.14 -4.99
C ASP A 186 -5.76 31.32 -4.33
N ALA A 187 -5.72 31.48 -3.00
CA ALA A 187 -4.46 31.60 -2.27
C ALA A 187 -3.55 30.37 -2.41
N VAL A 188 -4.13 29.16 -2.45
CA VAL A 188 -3.40 27.91 -2.70
C VAL A 188 -2.83 27.89 -4.11
N ASN A 189 -3.63 28.25 -5.12
CA ASN A 189 -3.17 28.34 -6.51
C ASN A 189 -2.07 29.41 -6.68
N ASP A 190 -2.24 30.58 -6.06
CA ASP A 190 -1.27 31.69 -6.10
C ASP A 190 0.05 31.37 -5.40
N ALA A 191 0.04 30.44 -4.44
CA ALA A 191 1.25 29.89 -3.82
C ALA A 191 2.03 28.93 -4.75
N GLY A 192 1.49 28.59 -5.91
CA GLY A 192 2.11 27.74 -6.92
C GLY A 192 1.56 26.31 -6.99
N VAL A 193 0.56 25.98 -6.16
CA VAL A 193 -0.07 24.65 -6.21
C VAL A 193 -0.79 24.45 -7.53
N ARG A 194 -0.48 23.36 -8.23
CA ARG A 194 -1.07 23.07 -9.54
C ARG A 194 -2.38 22.30 -9.38
N ILE A 195 -3.50 22.93 -9.72
CA ILE A 195 -4.85 22.35 -9.59
C ILE A 195 -5.45 22.13 -10.97
N PHE A 196 -5.94 20.92 -11.22
CA PHE A 196 -6.59 20.53 -12.47
C PHE A 196 -7.96 19.93 -12.18
N SER A 197 -8.92 20.10 -13.10
CA SER A 197 -10.20 19.38 -13.10
C SER A 197 -10.31 18.38 -14.24
N VAL A 198 -11.01 17.28 -13.99
CA VAL A 198 -11.44 16.31 -15.00
C VAL A 198 -12.94 16.07 -14.88
N ALA A 199 -13.63 15.87 -16.02
CA ALA A 199 -15.07 15.63 -16.03
C ALA A 199 -15.45 14.30 -15.35
N ASP A 200 -14.73 13.23 -15.67
CA ASP A 200 -14.97 11.87 -15.17
C ASP A 200 -13.93 11.47 -14.12
N ALA A 201 -13.98 12.08 -12.93
CA ALA A 201 -13.08 11.67 -11.86
C ALA A 201 -13.59 10.39 -11.17
N PRO A 202 -12.69 9.47 -10.79
CA PRO A 202 -13.09 8.27 -10.06
C PRO A 202 -13.72 8.58 -8.68
N PRO A 203 -14.54 7.68 -8.11
CA PRO A 203 -15.20 7.88 -6.81
C PRO A 203 -14.26 7.67 -5.61
N TYR A 204 -12.96 7.55 -5.85
CA TYR A 204 -11.90 7.37 -4.85
C TYR A 204 -10.82 8.42 -5.09
N GLY A 205 -9.93 8.58 -4.12
CA GLY A 205 -8.73 9.39 -4.20
C GLY A 205 -7.50 8.53 -4.15
N VAL A 206 -6.46 8.97 -4.86
CA VAL A 206 -5.11 8.46 -4.72
C VAL A 206 -4.20 9.65 -4.60
N PHE A 207 -3.31 9.65 -3.62
CA PHE A 207 -2.27 10.66 -3.53
C PHE A 207 -0.97 10.05 -3.04
N VAL A 208 0.12 10.64 -3.51
CA VAL A 208 1.49 10.36 -3.12
C VAL A 208 1.95 11.50 -2.22
N ALA A 209 2.43 11.16 -1.04
CA ALA A 209 3.06 12.08 -0.11
C ALA A 209 4.55 11.73 -0.04
N GLU A 210 5.40 12.66 -0.47
CA GLU A 210 6.86 12.55 -0.37
C GLU A 210 7.35 13.23 0.91
N ARG A 211 8.32 12.61 1.57
CA ARG A 211 9.04 13.14 2.73
C ARG A 211 10.53 13.10 2.44
N THR A 212 11.32 13.59 3.39
CA THR A 212 12.78 13.68 3.24
C THR A 212 13.44 12.30 2.99
N ASP A 213 12.90 11.24 3.59
CA ASP A 213 13.52 9.90 3.61
C ASP A 213 12.67 8.81 2.95
N ASN A 214 11.39 9.06 2.68
CA ASN A 214 10.48 8.10 2.10
C ASN A 214 9.36 8.76 1.28
N ALA A 215 8.57 7.95 0.60
CA ALA A 215 7.32 8.35 -0.01
C ALA A 215 6.27 7.30 0.31
N SER A 216 5.01 7.72 0.29
CA SER A 216 3.87 6.83 0.51
C SER A 216 2.79 7.09 -0.52
N VAL A 217 2.09 6.04 -0.91
CA VAL A 217 0.82 6.15 -1.62
C VAL A 217 -0.31 5.94 -0.63
N THR A 218 -1.34 6.78 -0.73
CA THR A 218 -2.59 6.62 -0.01
C THR A 218 -3.74 6.50 -0.99
N LEU A 219 -4.54 5.44 -0.83
CA LEU A 219 -5.81 5.25 -1.52
C LEU A 219 -6.94 5.52 -0.52
N VAL A 220 -7.83 6.45 -0.87
CA VAL A 220 -8.94 6.89 -0.03
C VAL A 220 -10.26 6.61 -0.73
N VAL A 221 -11.22 6.05 -0.02
CA VAL A 221 -12.61 5.95 -0.50
C VAL A 221 -13.52 6.80 0.37
N TYR A 222 -14.46 7.48 -0.27
CA TYR A 222 -15.37 8.40 0.40
C TYR A 222 -16.78 7.84 0.47
N ASN A 223 -17.52 8.33 1.45
CA ASN A 223 -18.96 8.19 1.49
C ASN A 223 -19.64 9.18 0.52
N HIS A 224 -20.97 9.09 0.43
CA HIS A 224 -21.79 9.94 -0.44
C HIS A 224 -21.76 11.46 -0.11
N THR A 225 -21.26 11.85 1.06
CA THR A 225 -21.08 13.26 1.45
C THR A 225 -19.62 13.70 1.34
N GLY A 226 -18.72 12.87 0.82
CA GLY A 226 -17.30 13.19 0.69
C GLY A 226 -16.43 12.93 1.91
N GLY A 227 -17.00 12.38 2.99
CA GLY A 227 -16.23 12.00 4.17
C GLY A 227 -15.44 10.71 3.93
N VAL A 228 -14.24 10.62 4.50
CA VAL A 228 -13.38 9.42 4.41
C VAL A 228 -14.08 8.22 5.05
N GLU A 229 -14.16 7.12 4.32
CA GLU A 229 -14.80 5.88 4.77
C GLU A 229 -13.78 4.75 5.01
N ALA A 230 -12.75 4.66 4.18
CA ALA A 230 -11.61 3.79 4.37
C ALA A 230 -10.35 4.36 3.71
N VAL A 231 -9.21 4.02 4.28
CA VAL A 231 -7.88 4.46 3.84
C VAL A 231 -6.97 3.25 3.77
N LEU A 232 -6.19 3.16 2.71
CA LEU A 232 -5.06 2.26 2.58
C LEU A 232 -3.81 3.09 2.34
N VAL A 233 -2.77 2.88 3.14
CA VAL A 233 -1.45 3.50 2.97
C VAL A 233 -0.42 2.43 2.67
N SER A 234 0.48 2.66 1.72
CA SER A 234 1.62 1.79 1.42
C SER A 234 2.88 2.64 1.19
N TYR A 235 4.02 2.12 1.62
CA TYR A 235 5.34 2.72 1.42
C TYR A 235 6.18 1.93 0.41
N ASP A 236 5.61 0.90 -0.22
CA ASP A 236 6.27 0.11 -1.25
C ASP A 236 6.57 1.00 -2.47
N ALA A 237 7.84 1.04 -2.87
CA ALA A 237 8.30 1.91 -3.95
C ALA A 237 7.60 1.63 -5.29
N GLN A 238 7.21 0.39 -5.59
CA GLN A 238 6.46 0.06 -6.81
C GLN A 238 5.01 0.54 -6.72
N ALA A 239 4.43 0.56 -5.52
CA ALA A 239 3.11 1.14 -5.30
C ALA A 239 3.13 2.67 -5.45
N VAL A 240 4.18 3.32 -4.94
CA VAL A 240 4.40 4.76 -5.15
C VAL A 240 4.57 5.10 -6.63
N GLU A 241 5.43 4.36 -7.36
CA GLU A 241 5.65 4.57 -8.79
C GLU A 241 4.36 4.43 -9.60
N TRP A 242 3.55 3.39 -9.30
CA TRP A 242 2.24 3.20 -9.89
C TRP A 242 1.32 4.41 -9.66
N ALA A 243 1.25 4.91 -8.43
CA ALA A 243 0.41 6.04 -8.09
C ALA A 243 0.84 7.34 -8.79
N CYS A 244 2.15 7.61 -8.86
CA CYS A 244 2.68 8.75 -9.61
C CYS A 244 2.29 8.69 -11.09
N GLY A 245 2.34 7.49 -11.70
CA GLY A 245 1.90 7.26 -13.07
C GLY A 245 0.41 7.54 -13.25
N LEU A 246 -0.42 6.99 -12.36
CA LEU A 246 -1.87 7.16 -12.36
C LEU A 246 -2.27 8.64 -12.23
N VAL A 247 -1.65 9.39 -11.30
CA VAL A 247 -1.93 10.82 -11.10
C VAL A 247 -1.50 11.64 -12.32
N SER A 248 -0.34 11.32 -12.89
CA SER A 248 0.18 12.01 -14.07
C SER A 248 -0.72 11.83 -15.29
N GLU A 249 -1.22 10.61 -15.53
CA GLU A 249 -2.20 10.33 -16.61
C GLU A 249 -3.46 11.19 -16.48
N HIS A 250 -4.02 11.31 -15.26
CA HIS A 250 -5.19 12.16 -15.04
C HIS A 250 -4.87 13.64 -15.23
N ALA A 251 -3.70 14.10 -14.74
CA ALA A 251 -3.29 15.50 -14.87
C ALA A 251 -3.07 15.92 -16.33
N GLU A 252 -2.57 15.04 -17.20
CA GLU A 252 -2.37 15.31 -18.63
C GLU A 252 -3.68 15.60 -19.37
N THR A 253 -4.79 15.01 -18.91
CA THR A 253 -6.12 15.23 -19.48
C THR A 253 -6.91 16.34 -18.78
N GLY A 254 -6.38 16.87 -17.68
CA GLY A 254 -7.06 17.84 -16.82
C GLY A 254 -7.03 19.26 -17.37
N THR A 255 -8.08 20.02 -17.05
CA THR A 255 -8.14 21.46 -17.30
C THR A 255 -7.62 22.21 -16.08
N PRO A 256 -6.63 23.11 -16.21
CA PRO A 256 -6.15 23.90 -15.07
C PRO A 256 -7.26 24.75 -14.44
N TYR A 257 -7.30 24.85 -13.10
CA TYR A 257 -8.26 25.73 -12.39
C TYR A 257 -8.08 27.20 -12.80
N ARG A 258 -6.82 27.65 -12.92
CA ARG A 258 -6.42 28.91 -13.55
C ARG A 258 -5.12 28.68 -14.31
N GLY A 259 -4.93 29.34 -15.45
CA GLY A 259 -3.67 29.28 -16.19
C GLY A 259 -2.52 29.93 -15.39
N PRO A 260 -1.25 29.62 -15.71
CA PRO A 260 -0.10 30.33 -15.13
C PRO A 260 -0.09 31.84 -15.44
N ASP A 261 -0.85 32.24 -16.45
CA ASP A 261 -1.24 33.62 -16.69
C ASP A 261 -2.73 33.73 -16.41
N GLY A 262 -3.11 34.43 -15.34
CA GLY A 262 -4.49 34.63 -14.93
C GLY A 262 -5.30 35.34 -16.00
N ASP A 263 -5.99 34.57 -16.83
CA ASP A 263 -7.18 35.03 -17.53
C ASP A 263 -8.38 34.35 -16.89
N ASP A 264 -9.14 35.17 -16.16
CA ASP A 264 -10.50 34.88 -15.71
C ASP A 264 -11.33 34.42 -16.90
N TYR A 265 -11.58 33.11 -16.99
CA TYR A 265 -12.74 32.61 -17.71
C TYR A 265 -13.85 32.34 -16.69
N LEU A 266 -14.70 33.36 -16.57
CA LEU A 266 -16.05 33.45 -15.97
C LEU A 266 -16.15 33.92 -14.52
#